data_AF-A0AB35W014-F1
#
_entry.id   AF-A0AB35W014-F1
#
_cell.length_a   1.000
_cell.length_b   1.000
_cell.length_c   1.000
_cell.angle_alpha   90.00
_cell.angle_beta   90.00
_cell.angle_gamma   90.00
#
_symmetry.space_group_name_H-M   'P 1'
#
loop_
_entity.id
_entity.type
_entity.pdbx_description
1 polymer ?
#
loop_
_entity_poly.entity_id
_entity_poly.type
_entity_poly.pdbx_seq_one_letter_code
_entity_poly.pdbx_strand_id
1 'polypeptide(L)'
;MFENNEYQPRPQNSLKWWGEQHFEINQSKAWQFGSMLFRLTRGIKEWRIEYYRPSLQDDNEQDWHPVADPHFAFPHNVQVERYMFRKTNSEFLLMPRLADRSVVIKPVDPIYIPAGQRGTLYISTPLWIAGLVESQHEPLFEIPVIQPKDTWFGPNAQQGEICYATSVDGRTDLNLLTPRAFRAVTPIDFHNTSNHQLRFDRMNVPVTALPLFYSESTGRLWTSQIKVYYEGSDRPARIRIENRTPPLAGEVTYVHPPRSPGGALFNMFDSFF
;
A
#
# COMPACT_ATOMS: atom_id res chain seq x y z
N MET A 1 33.39 17.72 27.17
CA MET A 1 32.39 18.47 26.37
C MET A 1 31.75 17.47 25.44
N PHE A 2 30.56 16.98 25.80
CA PHE A 2 29.75 16.18 24.91
C PHE A 2 28.87 17.16 24.14
N GLU A 3 29.09 17.27 22.83
CA GLU A 3 28.22 18.04 21.95
C GLU A 3 26.84 17.39 21.97
N ASN A 4 25.88 18.10 22.55
CA ASN A 4 24.46 17.81 22.40
C ASN A 4 24.16 17.94 20.91
N ASN A 5 24.06 16.79 20.24
CA ASN A 5 23.48 16.71 18.90
C ASN A 5 21.99 17.01 19.07
N GLU A 6 21.63 18.29 18.98
CA GLU A 6 20.25 18.74 18.97
C GLU A 6 19.54 18.03 17.81
N TYR A 7 18.67 17.09 18.15
CA TYR A 7 17.77 16.45 17.20
C TYR A 7 16.84 17.53 16.65
N GLN A 8 17.20 18.11 15.51
CA GLN A 8 16.28 18.98 14.79
C GLN A 8 15.13 18.08 14.28
N PRO A 9 13.87 18.32 14.69
CA PRO A 9 12.76 17.60 14.11
C PRO A 9 12.74 17.89 12.62
N ARG A 10 12.86 16.85 11.79
CA ARG A 10 12.66 16.97 10.35
C ARG A 10 11.29 17.64 10.14
N PRO A 11 11.19 18.68 9.30
CA PRO A 11 9.88 19.26 8.98
C PRO A 11 8.99 18.12 8.51
N GLN A 12 7.85 17.93 9.18
CA GLN A 12 6.96 16.81 8.92
C GLN A 12 6.36 17.03 7.53
N ASN A 13 7.02 16.46 6.51
CA ASN A 13 6.52 16.50 5.15
C ASN A 13 5.10 15.93 5.15
N SER A 14 4.22 16.57 4.39
CA SER A 14 2.88 16.04 4.15
C SER A 14 2.98 14.59 3.71
N LEU A 15 2.13 13.70 4.23
CA LEU A 15 2.08 12.30 3.79
C LEU A 15 1.62 12.17 2.32
N LYS A 16 1.09 13.26 1.75
CA LYS A 16 0.63 13.37 0.37
C LYS A 16 1.79 13.69 -0.58
N TRP A 17 2.39 12.64 -1.14
CA TRP A 17 3.49 12.73 -2.12
C TRP A 17 3.07 12.76 -3.59
N TRP A 18 1.79 12.51 -3.84
CA TRP A 18 1.24 12.30 -5.17
C TRP A 18 0.43 13.51 -5.64
N GLY A 19 0.11 13.52 -6.93
CA GLY A 19 -0.60 14.59 -7.60
C GLY A 19 0.02 14.94 -8.95
N GLU A 20 -0.58 15.94 -9.58
CA GLU A 20 -0.15 16.41 -10.89
C GLU A 20 1.22 17.09 -10.83
N GLN A 21 2.03 16.79 -11.83
CA GLN A 21 3.38 17.32 -12.02
C GLN A 21 3.47 17.94 -13.41
N HIS A 22 3.81 19.23 -13.46
CA HIS A 22 4.10 19.90 -14.73
C HIS A 22 5.59 19.80 -15.10
N PHE A 23 5.90 19.48 -16.35
CA PHE A 23 7.25 19.34 -16.88
C PHE A 23 7.46 20.16 -18.16
N GLU A 24 8.57 20.87 -18.22
CA GLU A 24 9.11 21.39 -19.49
C GLU A 24 9.77 20.28 -20.31
N ILE A 25 9.96 20.52 -21.62
CA ILE A 25 10.71 19.58 -22.47
C ILE A 25 12.15 19.45 -21.94
N ASN A 26 12.62 18.20 -21.82
CA ASN A 26 13.91 17.79 -21.25
C ASN A 26 14.07 18.10 -19.76
N GLN A 27 13.01 18.51 -19.06
CA GLN A 27 13.06 18.68 -17.62
C GLN A 27 13.04 17.33 -16.91
N SER A 28 13.88 17.22 -15.87
CA SER A 28 13.86 16.12 -14.92
C SER A 28 13.35 16.61 -13.57
N LYS A 29 12.55 15.78 -12.90
CA LYS A 29 12.22 15.91 -11.49
C LYS A 29 12.58 14.61 -10.78
N ALA A 30 12.96 14.73 -9.51
CA ALA A 30 13.39 13.60 -8.73
C ALA A 30 12.85 13.64 -7.31
N TRP A 31 12.71 12.45 -6.74
CA TRP A 31 12.19 12.22 -5.41
C TRP A 31 12.95 11.08 -4.75
N GLN A 32 13.01 11.15 -3.43
CA GLN A 32 13.34 10.01 -2.59
C GLN A 32 12.05 9.53 -1.93
N PHE A 33 11.72 8.25 -2.10
CA PHE A 33 10.59 7.58 -1.48
C PHE A 33 11.12 6.45 -0.58
N GLY A 34 11.18 6.70 0.73
CA GLY A 34 11.93 5.84 1.65
C GLY A 34 13.39 5.75 1.21
N SER A 35 13.88 4.54 0.95
CA SER A 35 15.21 4.28 0.41
C SER A 35 15.31 4.34 -1.12
N MET A 36 14.18 4.44 -1.83
CA MET A 36 14.16 4.45 -3.29
C MET A 36 14.43 5.85 -3.84
N LEU A 37 15.42 5.96 -4.72
CA LEU A 37 15.64 7.16 -5.53
C LEU A 37 14.87 7.01 -6.84
N PHE A 38 14.11 8.02 -7.23
CA PHE A 38 13.27 8.00 -8.42
C PHE A 38 13.42 9.30 -9.19
N ARG A 39 13.61 9.21 -10.51
CA ARG A 39 13.70 10.33 -11.44
C ARG A 39 12.76 10.11 -12.62
N LEU A 40 12.03 11.16 -12.97
CA LEU A 40 11.18 11.22 -14.15
C LEU A 40 11.65 12.37 -15.05
N THR A 41 11.85 12.06 -16.33
CA THR A 41 12.31 13.03 -17.33
C THR A 41 11.34 13.05 -18.51
N ARG A 42 10.89 14.26 -18.88
CA ARG A 42 10.08 14.48 -20.07
C ARG A 42 10.96 14.70 -21.29
N GLY A 43 10.84 13.87 -22.32
CA GLY A 43 11.36 14.15 -23.66
C GLY A 43 10.24 14.59 -24.60
N ILE A 44 10.57 15.04 -25.82
CA ILE A 44 9.56 15.44 -26.83
C ILE A 44 8.65 14.26 -27.22
N LYS A 45 9.23 13.06 -27.33
CA LYS A 45 8.59 11.84 -27.81
C LYS A 45 8.68 10.68 -26.82
N GLU A 46 9.08 10.94 -25.59
CA GLU A 46 9.17 9.88 -24.58
C GLU A 46 9.09 10.41 -23.15
N TRP A 47 8.66 9.54 -22.25
CA TRP A 47 8.93 9.67 -20.84
C TRP A 47 10.01 8.66 -20.45
N ARG A 48 11.01 9.12 -19.70
CA ARG A 48 12.08 8.27 -19.17
C ARG A 48 11.97 8.23 -17.66
N ILE A 49 12.05 7.02 -17.13
CA ILE A 49 12.02 6.74 -15.70
C ILE A 49 13.33 6.10 -15.34
N GLU A 50 13.88 6.55 -14.22
CA GLU A 50 15.08 5.97 -13.63
C GLU A 50 14.83 5.79 -12.15
N TYR A 51 15.03 4.59 -11.63
CA TYR A 51 14.92 4.36 -10.20
C TYR A 51 15.99 3.41 -9.70
N TYR A 52 16.45 3.68 -8.50
CA TYR A 52 17.39 2.84 -7.77
C TYR A 52 16.76 2.44 -6.44
N ARG A 53 16.85 1.15 -6.14
CA ARG A 53 16.42 0.58 -4.88
C ARG A 53 17.60 -0.16 -4.25
N PRO A 54 17.97 0.13 -3.00
CA PRO A 54 18.93 -0.68 -2.25
C PRO A 54 18.47 -2.13 -2.11
N SER A 55 19.43 -3.06 -2.01
CA SER A 55 19.13 -4.49 -1.78
C SER A 55 18.48 -4.76 -0.42
N LEU A 56 18.83 -3.96 0.58
CA LEU A 56 18.22 -3.96 1.90
C LEU A 56 17.44 -2.66 2.09
N GLN A 57 16.12 -2.78 2.26
CA GLN A 57 15.25 -1.66 2.61
C GLN A 57 14.76 -1.85 4.05
N ASP A 58 14.63 -0.74 4.79
CA ASP A 58 13.92 -0.73 6.07
C ASP A 58 12.44 -0.45 5.83
N ASP A 59 11.57 -1.37 6.25
CA ASP A 59 10.11 -1.23 6.17
C ASP A 59 9.58 0.00 6.94
N ASN A 60 10.38 0.61 7.82
CA ASN A 60 10.02 1.81 8.57
C ASN A 60 10.40 3.13 7.87
N GLU A 61 11.13 3.09 6.76
CA GLU A 61 11.42 4.28 5.94
C GLU A 61 10.18 4.69 5.14
N GLN A 62 9.28 5.41 5.82
CA GLN A 62 7.95 5.78 5.32
C GLN A 62 7.83 7.26 4.94
N ASP A 63 8.96 7.97 4.92
CA ASP A 63 9.05 9.38 4.53
C ASP A 63 9.46 9.54 3.06
N TRP A 64 9.12 10.68 2.49
CA TRP A 64 9.54 11.08 1.15
C TRP A 64 9.97 12.55 1.12
N HIS A 65 10.72 12.93 0.09
CA HIS A 65 10.95 14.32 -0.24
C HIS A 65 11.34 14.49 -1.72
N PRO A 66 11.08 15.66 -2.33
CA PRO A 66 11.70 16.00 -3.60
C PRO A 66 13.22 16.09 -3.44
N VAL A 67 13.96 15.74 -4.49
CA VAL A 67 15.41 15.91 -4.56
C VAL A 67 15.69 17.21 -5.31
N ALA A 68 16.42 18.12 -4.66
CA ALA A 68 16.65 19.48 -5.17
C ALA A 68 17.44 19.50 -6.49
N ASP A 69 18.48 18.66 -6.60
CA ASP A 69 19.20 18.45 -7.85
C ASP A 69 18.73 17.15 -8.51
N PRO A 70 17.90 17.21 -9.57
CA PRO A 70 17.44 16.02 -10.27
C PRO A 70 18.54 15.36 -11.12
N HIS A 71 19.71 15.99 -11.30
CA HIS A 71 20.82 15.45 -12.10
C HIS A 71 21.86 14.69 -11.27
N PHE A 72 21.51 14.30 -10.05
CA PHE A 72 22.35 13.42 -9.24
C PHE A 72 22.71 12.12 -9.98
N ALA A 73 23.89 11.58 -9.65
CA ALA A 73 24.32 10.28 -10.11
C ALA A 73 23.61 9.19 -9.29
N PHE A 74 22.93 8.28 -9.98
CA PHE A 74 22.40 7.09 -9.34
C PHE A 74 23.55 6.16 -8.89
N PRO A 75 23.33 5.40 -7.80
CA PRO A 75 24.16 4.24 -7.51
C PRO A 75 24.09 3.19 -8.65
N HIS A 76 24.96 2.18 -8.59
CA HIS A 76 24.95 1.07 -9.55
C HIS A 76 23.59 0.34 -9.57
N ASN A 77 23.26 -0.32 -10.70
CA ASN A 77 22.02 -1.08 -10.91
C ASN A 77 20.72 -0.24 -10.98
N VAL A 78 20.81 1.01 -11.40
CA VAL A 78 19.64 1.82 -11.76
C VAL A 78 18.79 1.07 -12.81
N GLN A 79 17.49 0.99 -12.55
CA GLN A 79 16.51 0.52 -13.52
C GLN A 79 16.09 1.68 -14.40
N VAL A 80 16.01 1.45 -15.71
CA VAL A 80 15.66 2.48 -16.69
C VAL A 80 14.53 1.97 -17.56
N GLU A 81 13.43 2.72 -17.59
CA GLU A 81 12.26 2.43 -18.42
C GLU A 81 11.99 3.63 -19.33
N ARG A 82 11.63 3.36 -20.59
CA ARG A 82 11.36 4.39 -21.60
C ARG A 82 10.02 4.11 -22.26
N TYR A 83 9.14 5.10 -22.23
CA TYR A 83 7.80 5.03 -22.81
C TYR A 83 7.74 5.96 -24.00
N MET A 84 7.55 5.40 -25.20
CA MET A 84 7.53 6.18 -26.43
C MET A 84 6.14 6.77 -26.72
N PHE A 85 6.13 8.01 -27.17
CA PHE A 85 4.95 8.79 -27.53
C PHE A 85 5.17 9.45 -28.89
N ARG A 86 4.08 9.71 -29.62
CA ARG A 86 4.14 10.59 -30.80
C ARG A 86 4.56 12.01 -30.41
N LYS A 87 4.01 12.50 -29.30
CA LYS A 87 4.32 13.77 -28.62
C LYS A 87 3.91 13.62 -27.16
N THR A 88 4.72 14.09 -26.22
CA THR A 88 4.38 14.11 -24.78
C THR A 88 3.59 15.37 -24.41
N ASN A 89 2.70 15.26 -23.41
CA ASN A 89 2.06 16.41 -22.75
C ASN A 89 2.91 16.85 -21.54
N SER A 90 2.72 18.09 -21.05
CA SER A 90 3.49 18.63 -19.93
C SER A 90 3.03 18.11 -18.57
N GLU A 91 1.79 17.67 -18.49
CA GLU A 91 1.20 17.12 -17.28
C GLU A 91 1.52 15.63 -17.16
N PHE A 92 1.95 15.25 -15.96
CA PHE A 92 2.18 13.87 -15.56
C PHE A 92 1.60 13.67 -14.17
N LEU A 93 0.82 12.62 -13.98
CA LEU A 93 0.14 12.36 -12.72
C LEU A 93 0.84 11.21 -11.99
N LEU A 94 1.43 11.51 -10.83
CA LEU A 94 1.88 10.48 -9.90
C LEU A 94 0.74 10.14 -8.95
N MET A 95 0.49 8.85 -8.71
CA MET A 95 -0.60 8.38 -7.84
C MET A 95 -0.17 7.18 -6.97
N PRO A 96 -0.68 7.05 -5.74
CA PRO A 96 -0.55 5.82 -4.97
C PRO A 96 -1.49 4.77 -5.54
N ARG A 97 -1.03 3.53 -5.70
CA ARG A 97 -1.88 2.40 -6.09
C ARG A 97 -1.68 1.22 -5.13
N LEU A 98 -2.75 0.47 -4.85
CA LEU A 98 -2.66 -0.77 -4.07
C LEU A 98 -1.83 -1.82 -4.82
N ALA A 99 -1.31 -2.82 -4.10
CA ALA A 99 -0.55 -3.92 -4.69
C ALA A 99 -1.34 -4.67 -5.78
N ASP A 100 -0.63 -5.25 -6.74
CA ASP A 100 -1.20 -6.08 -7.81
C ASP A 100 -1.52 -7.52 -7.39
N ARG A 101 -1.18 -7.90 -6.15
CA ARG A 101 -1.49 -9.19 -5.53
C ARG A 101 -2.00 -9.01 -4.11
N SER A 102 -2.69 -10.03 -3.58
CA SER A 102 -3.09 -10.05 -2.18
C SER A 102 -1.87 -9.92 -1.26
N VAL A 103 -2.09 -9.34 -0.08
CA VAL A 103 -1.04 -9.09 0.91
C VAL A 103 -1.30 -9.96 2.12
N VAL A 104 -0.38 -10.87 2.37
CA VAL A 104 -0.33 -11.68 3.58
C VAL A 104 0.21 -10.85 4.73
N ILE A 105 -0.56 -10.87 5.80
CA ILE A 105 -0.31 -10.20 7.06
C ILE A 105 -0.09 -11.26 8.12
N LYS A 106 1.02 -11.12 8.85
CA LYS A 106 1.34 -11.96 10.00
C LYS A 106 1.44 -11.05 11.22
N PRO A 107 0.45 -11.07 12.14
CA PRO A 107 0.60 -10.45 13.44
C PRO A 107 1.86 -10.95 14.15
N VAL A 108 2.50 -10.09 14.95
CA VAL A 108 3.66 -10.49 15.78
C VAL A 108 3.23 -11.61 16.75
N ASP A 109 2.10 -11.40 17.41
CA ASP A 109 1.45 -12.36 18.29
C ASP A 109 0.09 -12.80 17.70
N PRO A 110 -0.30 -14.07 17.86
CA PRO A 110 -1.62 -14.55 17.47
C PRO A 110 -2.76 -13.70 18.04
N ILE A 111 -3.78 -13.48 17.23
CA ILE A 111 -4.98 -12.76 17.66
C ILE A 111 -6.09 -13.77 17.97
N TYR A 112 -6.75 -13.55 19.10
CA TYR A 112 -7.85 -14.37 19.58
C TYR A 112 -9.12 -13.55 19.73
N ILE A 113 -10.24 -14.06 19.20
CA ILE A 113 -11.56 -13.47 19.35
C ILE A 113 -12.44 -14.49 20.05
N PRO A 114 -12.80 -14.29 21.31
CA PRO A 114 -13.62 -15.25 22.06
C PRO A 114 -14.99 -15.48 21.43
N ALA A 115 -15.63 -16.59 21.82
CA ALA A 115 -16.99 -16.93 21.40
C ALA A 115 -17.97 -15.78 21.71
N GLY A 116 -18.82 -15.46 20.75
CA GLY A 116 -19.81 -14.38 20.85
C GLY A 116 -19.23 -12.95 20.81
N GLN A 117 -17.92 -12.78 20.61
CA GLN A 117 -17.27 -11.47 20.61
C GLN A 117 -17.04 -10.92 19.20
N ARG A 118 -16.81 -9.60 19.15
CA ARG A 118 -16.41 -8.86 17.95
C ARG A 118 -15.19 -8.00 18.23
N GLY A 119 -14.41 -7.70 17.20
CA GLY A 119 -13.25 -6.82 17.32
C GLY A 119 -12.82 -6.27 15.97
N THR A 120 -12.20 -5.09 15.97
CA THR A 120 -11.66 -4.48 14.76
C THR A 120 -10.13 -4.48 14.83
N LEU A 121 -9.50 -4.89 13.74
CA LEU A 121 -8.07 -4.75 13.51
C LEU A 121 -7.84 -3.75 12.39
N TYR A 122 -7.05 -2.72 12.66
CA TYR A 122 -6.54 -1.80 11.66
C TYR A 122 -5.18 -2.30 11.20
N ILE A 123 -5.10 -2.67 9.92
CA ILE A 123 -3.87 -3.10 9.28
C ILE A 123 -3.43 -2.06 8.26
N SER A 124 -2.14 -2.06 7.95
CA SER A 124 -1.54 -1.17 6.97
C SER A 124 -0.84 -1.97 5.88
N THR A 125 -1.19 -1.77 4.62
CA THR A 125 -0.61 -2.50 3.47
C THR A 125 0.17 -1.57 2.53
N PRO A 126 1.26 -2.04 1.90
CA PRO A 126 2.13 -1.20 1.09
C PRO A 126 1.45 -0.65 -0.17
N LEU A 127 1.99 0.46 -0.68
CA LEU A 127 1.54 1.15 -1.88
C LEU A 127 2.63 1.23 -2.94
N TRP A 128 2.17 1.31 -4.18
CA TRP A 128 2.94 1.46 -5.40
C TRP A 128 2.84 2.90 -5.88
N ILE A 129 3.88 3.37 -6.55
CA ILE A 129 3.85 4.59 -7.33
C ILE A 129 3.36 4.22 -8.72
N ALA A 130 2.23 4.78 -9.13
CA ALA A 130 1.70 4.69 -10.47
C ALA A 130 1.92 6.02 -11.20
N GLY A 131 2.41 5.96 -12.43
CA GLY A 131 2.53 7.13 -13.29
C GLY A 131 1.53 7.10 -14.42
N LEU A 132 0.66 8.11 -14.46
CA LEU A 132 -0.35 8.26 -15.49
C LEU A 132 -0.06 9.50 -16.33
N VAL A 133 -0.44 9.41 -17.59
CA VAL A 133 -0.47 10.55 -18.51
C VAL A 133 -1.91 10.76 -18.95
N GLU A 134 -2.20 11.99 -19.36
CA GLU A 134 -3.51 12.36 -19.88
C GLU A 134 -3.99 11.36 -20.95
N SER A 135 -5.27 11.00 -20.91
CA SER A 135 -5.95 10.07 -21.83
C SER A 135 -5.68 8.56 -21.64
N GLN A 136 -4.88 8.14 -20.65
CA GLN A 136 -4.67 6.71 -20.36
C GLN A 136 -5.33 6.28 -19.04
N HIS A 137 -6.10 5.18 -19.10
CA HIS A 137 -6.71 4.56 -17.92
C HIS A 137 -5.73 3.67 -17.15
N GLU A 138 -4.79 3.04 -17.86
CA GLU A 138 -3.72 2.27 -17.23
C GLU A 138 -2.46 3.14 -17.08
N PRO A 139 -1.72 2.98 -15.98
CA PRO A 139 -0.48 3.68 -15.77
C PRO A 139 0.60 3.14 -16.70
N LEU A 140 1.56 4.01 -17.01
CA LEU A 140 2.77 3.63 -17.74
C LEU A 140 3.62 2.65 -16.93
N PHE A 141 3.72 2.91 -15.62
CA PHE A 141 4.50 2.10 -14.69
C PHE A 141 3.81 1.98 -13.35
N GLU A 142 4.18 0.92 -12.62
CA GLU A 142 3.83 0.73 -11.23
C GLU A 142 5.04 0.18 -10.47
N ILE A 143 5.53 0.93 -9.50
CA ILE A 143 6.75 0.55 -8.78
C ILE A 143 6.43 0.51 -7.27
N PRO A 144 6.66 -0.61 -6.56
CA PRO A 144 6.52 -0.63 -5.11
C PRO A 144 7.55 0.30 -4.49
N VAL A 145 7.13 1.15 -3.55
CA VAL A 145 8.05 2.04 -2.83
C VAL A 145 9.04 1.21 -2.01
N ILE A 146 8.49 0.27 -1.23
CA ILE A 146 9.25 -0.75 -0.49
C ILE A 146 8.86 -2.08 -1.09
N GLN A 147 9.85 -2.81 -1.63
CA GLN A 147 9.61 -4.07 -2.32
C GLN A 147 9.13 -5.13 -1.31
N PRO A 148 7.87 -5.58 -1.37
CA PRO A 148 7.44 -6.69 -0.54
C PRO A 148 8.10 -7.99 -1.02
N LYS A 149 8.17 -8.97 -0.11
CA LYS A 149 8.68 -10.31 -0.41
C LYS A 149 7.54 -11.15 -1.01
N ASP A 150 7.84 -12.00 -1.98
CA ASP A 150 6.89 -13.01 -2.43
C ASP A 150 6.67 -14.06 -1.33
N THR A 151 5.44 -14.54 -1.22
CA THR A 151 5.05 -15.61 -0.30
C THR A 151 3.94 -16.45 -0.91
N TRP A 152 3.76 -17.66 -0.39
CA TRP A 152 2.66 -18.54 -0.78
C TRP A 152 1.59 -18.55 0.30
N PHE A 153 0.34 -18.33 -0.06
CA PHE A 153 -0.82 -18.49 0.83
C PHE A 153 -1.67 -19.66 0.35
N GLY A 154 -1.99 -20.60 1.23
CA GLY A 154 -2.76 -21.80 0.93
C GLY A 154 -2.12 -23.08 1.48
N PRO A 155 -2.92 -24.15 1.67
CA PRO A 155 -2.47 -25.40 2.27
C PRO A 155 -1.39 -26.14 1.48
N ASN A 156 -1.32 -25.96 0.15
CA ASN A 156 -0.33 -26.62 -0.70
C ASN A 156 -0.17 -25.90 -2.05
N ALA A 157 0.78 -26.34 -2.89
CA ALA A 157 1.09 -25.73 -4.18
C ALA A 157 -0.04 -25.81 -5.24
N GLN A 158 -1.01 -26.72 -5.07
CA GLN A 158 -2.17 -26.85 -5.98
C GLN A 158 -3.37 -26.03 -5.50
N GLN A 159 -3.39 -25.67 -4.23
CA GLN A 159 -4.49 -24.98 -3.55
C GLN A 159 -3.88 -23.82 -2.76
N GLY A 160 -3.63 -22.73 -3.48
CA GLY A 160 -3.07 -21.51 -2.92
C GLY A 160 -2.81 -20.46 -3.99
N GLU A 161 -2.25 -19.34 -3.57
CA GLU A 161 -1.89 -18.22 -4.43
C GLU A 161 -0.56 -17.59 -4.01
N ILE A 162 0.12 -17.00 -5.00
CA ILE A 162 1.29 -16.16 -4.76
C ILE A 162 0.79 -14.80 -4.27
N CYS A 163 1.25 -14.43 -3.09
CA CYS A 163 0.94 -13.18 -2.42
C CYS A 163 2.22 -12.41 -2.09
N TYR A 164 2.03 -11.20 -1.60
CA TYR A 164 3.11 -10.44 -0.95
C TYR A 164 3.09 -10.65 0.55
N ALA A 165 4.25 -10.84 1.17
CA ALA A 165 4.45 -10.75 2.60
C ALA A 165 5.02 -9.38 2.96
N THR A 166 4.43 -8.78 3.98
CA THR A 166 4.95 -7.56 4.61
C THR A 166 4.90 -7.72 6.12
N SER A 167 5.88 -7.14 6.79
CA SER A 167 5.78 -6.85 8.22
C SER A 167 4.58 -5.91 8.42
N VAL A 168 3.74 -6.14 9.42
CA VAL A 168 2.52 -5.33 9.63
C VAL A 168 2.47 -4.78 11.04
N ASP A 169 2.25 -3.47 11.13
CA ASP A 169 1.68 -2.85 12.32
C ASP A 169 0.17 -3.08 12.31
N GLY A 170 -0.28 -4.16 12.95
CA GLY A 170 -1.69 -4.41 13.21
C GLY A 170 -2.07 -3.83 14.57
N ARG A 171 -3.08 -2.96 14.64
CA ARG A 171 -3.53 -2.34 15.89
C ARG A 171 -5.03 -2.48 16.07
N THR A 172 -5.46 -2.76 17.28
CA THR A 172 -6.89 -2.76 17.64
C THR A 172 -7.43 -1.35 17.87
N ASP A 173 -6.56 -0.42 18.24
CA ASP A 173 -6.82 1.01 18.31
C ASP A 173 -6.10 1.73 17.16
N LEU A 174 -6.86 2.44 16.33
CA LEU A 174 -6.34 3.23 15.22
C LEU A 174 -5.34 4.30 15.68
N ASN A 175 -5.51 4.87 16.88
CA ASN A 175 -4.62 5.90 17.41
C ASN A 175 -3.20 5.39 17.65
N LEU A 176 -3.04 4.07 17.83
CA LEU A 176 -1.76 3.41 17.99
C LEU A 176 -1.13 3.00 16.65
N LEU A 177 -1.84 3.16 15.53
CA LEU A 177 -1.34 2.85 14.20
C LEU A 177 -0.65 4.08 13.63
N THR A 178 0.68 4.08 13.57
CA THR A 178 1.45 5.21 13.03
C THR A 178 1.04 5.52 11.58
N PRO A 179 0.74 6.79 11.23
CA PRO A 179 0.56 7.20 9.84
C PRO A 179 1.82 6.95 9.01
N ARG A 180 1.66 6.44 7.78
CA ARG A 180 2.79 6.10 6.88
C ARG A 180 2.44 6.52 5.46
N ALA A 181 3.35 7.21 4.76
CA ALA A 181 3.07 7.82 3.45
C ALA A 181 2.88 6.78 2.33
N PHE A 182 3.48 5.60 2.47
CA PHE A 182 3.47 4.55 1.45
C PHE A 182 2.60 3.37 1.83
N ARG A 183 1.63 3.56 2.72
CA ARG A 183 0.71 2.50 3.12
C ARG A 183 -0.73 2.97 3.22
N ALA A 184 -1.66 2.07 2.90
CA ALA A 184 -3.10 2.29 3.08
C ALA A 184 -3.63 1.50 4.29
N VAL A 185 -4.56 2.11 5.02
CA VAL A 185 -5.23 1.49 6.16
C VAL A 185 -6.45 0.71 5.71
N THR A 186 -6.53 -0.55 6.12
CA THR A 186 -7.70 -1.43 5.91
C THR A 186 -8.25 -1.85 7.27
N PRO A 187 -9.48 -1.44 7.63
CA PRO A 187 -10.15 -1.98 8.81
C PRO A 187 -10.70 -3.38 8.53
N ILE A 188 -10.44 -4.32 9.44
CA ILE A 188 -10.99 -5.67 9.41
C ILE A 188 -11.81 -5.89 10.68
N ASP A 189 -13.11 -6.01 10.51
CA ASP A 189 -14.10 -6.14 11.57
C ASP A 189 -14.56 -7.60 11.67
N PHE A 190 -14.24 -8.24 12.77
CA PHE A 190 -14.49 -9.64 13.00
C PHE A 190 -15.72 -9.85 13.87
N HIS A 191 -16.52 -10.84 13.50
CA HIS A 191 -17.74 -11.24 14.18
C HIS A 191 -17.63 -12.74 14.44
N ASN A 192 -17.30 -13.12 15.68
CA ASN A 192 -17.32 -14.52 16.10
C ASN A 192 -18.68 -14.82 16.74
N THR A 193 -19.60 -15.36 15.96
CA THR A 193 -20.93 -15.80 16.44
C THR A 193 -20.96 -17.29 16.75
N SER A 194 -19.82 -17.96 16.71
CA SER A 194 -19.68 -19.37 17.08
C SER A 194 -19.59 -19.55 18.60
N ASN A 195 -19.60 -20.81 19.04
CA ASN A 195 -19.31 -21.26 20.40
C ASN A 195 -17.81 -21.56 20.63
N HIS A 196 -16.94 -21.29 19.65
CA HIS A 196 -15.50 -21.54 19.72
C HIS A 196 -14.70 -20.23 19.73
N GLN A 197 -13.52 -20.26 20.32
CA GLN A 197 -12.57 -19.15 20.19
C GLN A 197 -12.01 -19.14 18.76
N LEU A 198 -12.06 -17.99 18.10
CA LEU A 198 -11.44 -17.79 16.80
C LEU A 198 -9.99 -17.37 17.01
N ARG A 199 -9.04 -18.15 16.49
CA ARG A 199 -7.62 -17.79 16.44
C ARG A 199 -7.16 -17.62 15.00
N PHE A 200 -6.31 -16.64 14.76
CA PHE A 200 -5.56 -16.55 13.50
C PHE A 200 -4.13 -16.05 13.72
N ASP A 201 -3.20 -16.69 13.02
CA ASP A 201 -1.76 -16.37 13.05
C ASP A 201 -1.32 -15.67 11.74
N ARG A 202 -2.14 -15.77 10.69
CA ARG A 202 -1.85 -15.28 9.35
C ARG A 202 -3.15 -14.97 8.63
N MET A 203 -3.14 -13.89 7.85
CA MET A 203 -4.29 -13.45 7.08
C MET A 203 -3.88 -13.01 5.69
N ASN A 204 -4.63 -13.42 4.68
CA ASN A 204 -4.50 -12.94 3.32
C ASN A 204 -5.49 -11.83 3.03
N VAL A 205 -4.98 -10.63 2.80
CA VAL A 205 -5.81 -9.43 2.57
C VAL A 205 -5.93 -9.19 1.07
N PRO A 206 -7.14 -9.26 0.50
CA PRO A 206 -7.36 -9.16 -0.94
C PRO A 206 -7.34 -7.70 -1.40
N VAL A 207 -6.19 -7.03 -1.27
CA VAL A 207 -6.05 -5.59 -1.57
C VAL A 207 -6.40 -5.24 -3.03
N THR A 208 -6.28 -6.19 -3.95
CA THR A 208 -6.67 -6.05 -5.35
C THR A 208 -8.18 -5.82 -5.54
N ALA A 209 -9.00 -6.30 -4.60
CA ALA A 209 -10.46 -6.13 -4.59
C ALA A 209 -10.91 -4.89 -3.81
N LEU A 210 -9.99 -4.11 -3.25
CA LEU A 210 -10.32 -2.94 -2.45
C LEU A 210 -10.16 -1.63 -3.25
N PRO A 211 -11.10 -0.68 -3.11
CA PRO A 211 -10.90 0.68 -3.58
C PRO A 211 -9.90 1.41 -2.67
N LEU A 212 -9.29 2.47 -3.21
CA LEU A 212 -8.39 3.36 -2.48
C LEU A 212 -9.02 4.75 -2.35
N PHE A 213 -8.99 5.28 -1.14
CA PHE A 213 -9.49 6.61 -0.79
C PHE A 213 -8.41 7.39 -0.04
N TYR A 214 -8.51 8.71 -0.06
CA TYR A 214 -7.65 9.60 0.72
C TYR A 214 -8.48 10.51 1.61
N SER A 215 -8.06 10.63 2.86
CA SER A 215 -8.68 11.49 3.86
C SER A 215 -7.74 12.63 4.20
N GLU A 216 -8.08 13.86 3.82
CA GLU A 216 -7.30 15.05 4.18
C GLU A 216 -7.28 15.26 5.69
N SER A 217 -8.39 14.98 6.39
CA SER A 217 -8.51 15.19 7.84
C SER A 217 -7.64 14.23 8.67
N THR A 218 -7.44 13.00 8.19
CA THR A 218 -6.57 12.01 8.85
C THR A 218 -5.15 11.97 8.26
N GLY A 219 -4.93 12.59 7.10
CA GLY A 219 -3.69 12.52 6.32
C GLY A 219 -3.36 11.12 5.80
N ARG A 220 -4.33 10.20 5.77
CA ARG A 220 -4.12 8.78 5.47
C ARG A 220 -4.81 8.35 4.19
N LEU A 221 -4.22 7.35 3.55
CA LEU A 221 -4.87 6.54 2.54
C LEU A 221 -5.64 5.39 3.22
N TRP A 222 -6.83 5.13 2.73
CA TRP A 222 -7.79 4.18 3.29
C TRP A 222 -8.31 3.25 2.21
N THR A 223 -8.69 2.04 2.61
CA THR A 223 -9.48 1.13 1.79
C THR A 223 -10.85 0.93 2.39
N SER A 224 -11.74 0.24 1.65
CA SER A 224 -12.98 -0.27 2.24
C SER A 224 -12.71 -1.17 3.45
N GLN A 225 -13.64 -1.16 4.40
CA GLN A 225 -13.64 -2.08 5.53
C GLN A 225 -13.98 -3.50 5.04
N ILE A 226 -13.29 -4.50 5.60
CA ILE A 226 -13.61 -5.91 5.43
C ILE A 226 -14.33 -6.39 6.69
N LYS A 227 -15.39 -7.18 6.53
CA LYS A 227 -16.05 -7.91 7.62
C LYS A 227 -15.80 -9.39 7.49
N VAL A 228 -15.45 -10.02 8.60
CA VAL A 228 -15.21 -11.46 8.71
C VAL A 228 -16.24 -12.04 9.68
N TYR A 229 -17.11 -12.92 9.19
CA TYR A 229 -18.09 -13.62 10.02
C TYR A 229 -17.66 -15.07 10.20
N TYR A 230 -17.43 -15.46 11.45
CA TYR A 230 -17.08 -16.83 11.84
C TYR A 230 -18.23 -17.45 12.64
N GLU A 231 -18.84 -18.49 12.07
CA GLU A 231 -20.02 -19.17 12.61
C GLU A 231 -19.70 -20.57 13.17
N GLY A 232 -18.45 -21.04 13.05
CA GLY A 232 -17.98 -22.34 13.52
C GLY A 232 -17.05 -23.02 12.51
N SER A 233 -16.50 -24.18 12.88
CA SER A 233 -15.52 -24.92 12.08
C SER A 233 -16.10 -25.63 10.86
N ASP A 234 -17.43 -25.81 10.81
CA ASP A 234 -18.09 -26.59 9.75
C ASP A 234 -18.10 -25.87 8.39
N ARG A 235 -17.83 -24.56 8.37
CA ARG A 235 -17.86 -23.72 7.17
C ARG A 235 -16.72 -22.70 7.18
N PRO A 236 -16.17 -22.34 6.00
CA PRO A 236 -15.23 -21.23 5.92
C PRO A 236 -15.89 -19.92 6.37
N ALA A 237 -15.09 -19.04 6.97
CA ALA A 237 -15.57 -17.73 7.38
C ALA A 237 -16.09 -16.93 6.18
N ARG A 238 -17.22 -16.25 6.37
CA ARG A 238 -17.80 -15.40 5.32
C ARG A 238 -17.14 -14.04 5.35
N ILE A 239 -16.54 -13.66 4.23
CA ILE A 239 -15.84 -12.38 4.07
C ILE A 239 -16.68 -11.43 3.22
N ARG A 240 -16.81 -10.19 3.66
CA ARG A 240 -17.56 -9.14 2.96
C ARG A 240 -16.76 -7.85 2.91
N ILE A 241 -16.57 -7.29 1.73
CA ILE A 241 -16.05 -5.93 1.55
C ILE A 241 -17.23 -4.97 1.62
N GLU A 242 -17.12 -3.94 2.45
CA GLU A 242 -18.15 -2.91 2.58
C GLU A 242 -18.04 -1.89 1.43
N ASN A 243 -19.20 -1.51 0.88
CA ASN A 243 -19.27 -0.52 -0.21
C ASN A 243 -19.14 0.93 0.30
N ARG A 244 -19.28 1.13 1.61
CA ARG A 244 -19.14 2.44 2.25
C ARG A 244 -17.70 2.66 2.73
N THR A 245 -17.29 3.91 2.76
CA THR A 245 -15.99 4.32 3.32
C THR A 245 -15.98 4.05 4.83
N PRO A 246 -14.82 3.69 5.41
CA PRO A 246 -14.72 3.46 6.85
C PRO A 246 -15.13 4.70 7.65
N PRO A 247 -15.93 4.57 8.73
CA PRO A 247 -16.38 5.72 9.51
C PRO A 247 -15.23 6.58 10.06
N LEU A 248 -14.13 5.96 10.48
CA LEU A 248 -12.95 6.65 11.01
C LEU A 248 -12.08 7.32 9.94
N ALA A 249 -12.36 7.10 8.65
CA ALA A 249 -11.70 7.83 7.57
C ALA A 249 -12.25 9.26 7.42
N GLY A 250 -13.41 9.57 8.01
CA GLY A 250 -14.07 10.85 7.84
C GLY A 250 -14.49 11.10 6.39
N GLU A 251 -14.42 12.36 5.95
CA GLU A 251 -14.59 12.71 4.54
C GLU A 251 -13.38 12.23 3.74
N VAL A 252 -13.66 11.61 2.59
CA VAL A 252 -12.61 11.05 1.73
C VAL A 252 -12.82 11.43 0.28
N THR A 253 -11.71 11.59 -0.43
CA THR A 253 -11.66 11.64 -1.89
C THR A 253 -11.38 10.24 -2.43
N TYR A 254 -12.08 9.86 -3.49
CA TYR A 254 -11.81 8.63 -4.22
C TYR A 254 -10.51 8.74 -5.00
N VAL A 255 -9.59 7.79 -4.82
CA VAL A 255 -8.27 7.79 -5.47
C VAL A 255 -8.24 6.80 -6.63
N HIS A 256 -8.55 5.52 -6.35
CA HIS A 256 -8.60 4.47 -7.38
C HIS A 256 -9.69 3.43 -7.12
N PRO A 257 -10.23 2.83 -8.20
CA PRO A 257 -11.03 1.63 -8.09
C PRO A 257 -10.21 0.40 -7.68
N PRO A 258 -10.90 -0.68 -7.24
CA PRO A 258 -10.28 -1.99 -7.14
C PRO A 258 -9.60 -2.36 -8.47
N ARG A 259 -8.43 -2.98 -8.39
CA ARG A 259 -7.76 -3.56 -9.56
C ARG A 259 -8.57 -4.70 -10.16
N SER A 260 -9.21 -5.48 -9.30
CA SER A 260 -10.00 -6.65 -9.67
C SER A 260 -11.21 -6.72 -8.75
N PRO A 261 -12.31 -6.03 -9.07
CA PRO A 261 -13.52 -5.99 -8.25
C PRO A 261 -14.29 -7.33 -8.20
N GLY A 262 -13.73 -8.41 -8.76
CA GLY A 262 -14.41 -9.69 -8.97
C GLY A 262 -14.77 -10.40 -7.67
N GLY A 263 -16.02 -10.87 -7.61
CA GLY A 263 -16.63 -11.69 -6.56
C GLY A 263 -16.06 -13.11 -6.44
N ALA A 264 -14.74 -13.24 -6.29
CA ALA A 264 -14.10 -14.48 -5.92
C ALA A 264 -14.37 -14.78 -4.44
N LEU A 265 -14.55 -16.07 -4.12
CA LEU A 265 -14.43 -16.55 -2.75
C LEU A 265 -13.05 -16.15 -2.23
N PHE A 266 -13.00 -15.15 -1.36
CA PHE A 266 -11.74 -14.72 -0.77
C PHE A 266 -11.29 -15.78 0.24
N ASN A 267 -10.15 -16.43 -0.01
CA ASN A 267 -9.49 -17.23 1.01
C ASN A 267 -8.61 -16.32 1.85
N MET A 268 -9.21 -15.71 2.89
CA MET A 268 -8.50 -14.81 3.80
C MET A 268 -7.72 -15.57 4.89
N PHE A 269 -8.03 -16.84 5.14
CA PHE A 269 -7.42 -17.64 6.21
C PHE A 269 -7.01 -19.02 5.66
N ASP A 270 -5.77 -19.44 5.96
CA ASP A 270 -5.24 -20.76 5.56
C ASP A 270 -5.90 -21.88 6.37
N SER A 271 -6.23 -21.59 7.63
CA SER A 271 -6.93 -22.46 8.57
C SER A 271 -7.36 -21.66 9.80
N PHE A 272 -8.50 -22.02 10.39
CA PHE A 272 -8.85 -21.61 11.75
C PHE A 272 -8.50 -22.75 12.70
N PHE A 273 -7.87 -22.42 13.83
CA PHE A 273 -7.47 -23.38 14.88
C PHE A 273 -8.22 -23.08 16.17
#